data_AF-A0A4Y2RRV6-F1
#
_entry.id   AF-A0A4Y2RRV6-F1
#
_cell.length_a   1.000
_cell.length_b   1.000
_cell.length_c   1.000
_cell.angle_alpha   90.00
_cell.angle_beta   90.00
_cell.angle_gamma   90.00
#
_symmetry.space_group_name_H-M   'P 1'
#
loop_
_entity.id
_entity.type
_entity.pdbx_description
1 polymer ?
#
loop_
_entity_poly.entity_id
_entity_poly.type
_entity_poly.pdbx_seq_one_letter_code
_entity_poly.pdbx_strand_id
1 'polypeptide(L)'
;MGQRSQQRRAEETDEQRNSRLAVMGQHSQQRRAEETEEQRNSRLAIMAQRGQRRRAEGTDEQRNSRLSAMVHHARERRLNVIEGQNHHQIQTFYATRTVLYPIVEKHNCGEMDNLCLKCGGLYFRDEKNTRGIYTHCCHNGNIIEQQFIQWK
;
A
#
# COMPACT_ATOMS: atom_id res chain seq x y z
N MET A 1 -37.00 -16.65 -33.84
CA MET A 1 -36.76 -15.58 -32.83
C MET A 1 -35.34 -15.60 -32.24
N GLY A 2 -34.77 -16.77 -31.87
CA GLY A 2 -33.45 -16.87 -31.26
C GLY A 2 -32.25 -16.47 -32.15
N GLN A 3 -32.22 -16.92 -33.40
CA GLN A 3 -31.06 -16.76 -34.31
C GLN A 3 -30.71 -15.29 -34.61
N ARG A 4 -31.69 -14.45 -34.97
CA ARG A 4 -31.47 -13.00 -35.19
C ARG A 4 -30.95 -12.29 -33.93
N SER A 5 -31.36 -12.71 -32.74
CA SER A 5 -30.88 -12.08 -31.49
C SER A 5 -29.47 -12.52 -31.10
N GLN A 6 -29.07 -13.76 -31.44
CA GLN A 6 -27.71 -14.24 -31.25
C GLN A 6 -26.75 -13.56 -32.22
N GLN A 7 -27.16 -13.41 -33.48
CA GLN A 7 -26.39 -12.72 -34.50
C GLN A 7 -26.13 -11.26 -34.12
N ARG A 8 -27.16 -10.52 -33.69
CA ARG A 8 -26.98 -9.15 -33.18
C ARG A 8 -26.03 -9.06 -31.98
N ARG A 9 -26.03 -10.07 -31.08
CA ARG A 9 -25.08 -10.10 -29.94
C ARG A 9 -23.66 -10.47 -30.34
N ALA A 10 -23.48 -11.21 -31.43
CA ALA A 10 -22.17 -11.56 -31.96
C ALA A 10 -21.51 -10.36 -32.67
N GLU A 11 -22.33 -9.47 -33.23
CA GLU A 11 -21.91 -8.26 -33.93
C GLU A 11 -21.81 -7.02 -33.00
N GLU A 12 -22.13 -7.16 -31.71
CA GLU A 12 -22.03 -6.06 -30.73
C GLU A 12 -20.58 -5.61 -30.54
N THR A 13 -20.36 -4.30 -30.48
CA THR A 13 -19.08 -3.75 -29.99
C THR A 13 -18.96 -3.94 -28.47
N ASP A 14 -17.74 -3.88 -27.93
CA ASP A 14 -17.53 -3.98 -26.48
C ASP A 14 -18.30 -2.91 -25.69
N GLU A 15 -18.41 -1.69 -26.24
CA GLU A 15 -19.19 -0.60 -25.64
C GLU A 15 -20.68 -0.90 -25.62
N GLN A 16 -21.23 -1.40 -26.73
CA GLN A 16 -22.64 -1.80 -26.81
C GLN A 16 -22.95 -2.97 -25.87
N ARG A 17 -22.05 -3.96 -25.82
CA ARG A 17 -22.13 -5.10 -24.92
C ARG A 17 -22.09 -4.67 -23.45
N ASN A 18 -21.15 -3.79 -23.09
CA ASN A 18 -21.01 -3.27 -21.73
C ASN A 18 -22.23 -2.45 -21.32
N SER A 19 -22.73 -1.58 -22.19
CA SER A 19 -23.96 -0.81 -21.96
C SER A 19 -25.17 -1.72 -21.75
N ARG A 20 -25.35 -2.73 -22.61
CA ARG A 20 -26.44 -3.71 -22.46
C ARG A 20 -26.33 -4.52 -21.16
N LEU A 21 -25.12 -4.98 -20.81
CA LEU A 21 -24.88 -5.70 -19.55
C LEU A 21 -25.13 -4.82 -18.33
N ALA A 22 -24.76 -3.54 -18.38
CA ALA A 22 -25.00 -2.57 -17.32
C ALA A 22 -26.51 -2.37 -17.08
N VAL A 23 -27.29 -2.15 -18.15
CA VAL A 23 -28.76 -2.00 -18.05
C VAL A 23 -29.42 -3.26 -17.47
N MET A 24 -29.01 -4.46 -17.92
CA MET A 24 -29.52 -5.71 -17.35
C MET A 24 -29.11 -5.89 -15.88
N GLY A 25 -27.90 -5.46 -15.53
CA GLY A 25 -27.40 -5.44 -14.16
C GLY A 25 -28.24 -4.55 -13.25
N GLN A 26 -28.52 -3.32 -13.68
CA GLN A 26 -29.37 -2.36 -12.97
C GLN A 26 -30.78 -2.90 -12.76
N HIS A 27 -31.42 -3.39 -13.81
CA HIS A 27 -32.77 -3.97 -13.70
C HIS A 27 -32.78 -5.19 -12.74
N SER A 28 -31.74 -6.03 -12.78
CA SER A 28 -31.61 -7.15 -11.84
C SER A 28 -31.42 -6.69 -10.39
N GLN A 29 -30.73 -5.59 -10.16
CA GLN A 29 -30.57 -5.00 -8.83
C GLN A 29 -31.89 -4.43 -8.33
N GLN A 30 -32.61 -3.69 -9.15
CA GLN A 30 -33.92 -3.14 -8.80
C GLN A 30 -34.90 -4.24 -8.40
N ARG A 31 -35.04 -5.30 -9.22
CA ARG A 31 -35.90 -6.43 -8.85
C ARG A 31 -35.47 -7.10 -7.55
N ARG A 32 -34.17 -7.19 -7.27
CA ARG A 32 -33.65 -7.77 -6.02
C ARG A 32 -33.93 -6.89 -4.80
N ALA A 33 -34.01 -5.57 -4.98
CA ALA A 33 -34.36 -4.64 -3.92
C ALA A 33 -35.86 -4.70 -3.57
N GLU A 34 -36.70 -5.06 -4.55
CA GLU A 34 -38.15 -5.20 -4.40
C GLU A 34 -38.60 -6.61 -3.97
N GLU A 35 -37.68 -7.58 -3.79
CA GLU A 35 -38.00 -8.93 -3.35
C GLU A 35 -38.57 -8.96 -1.93
N THR A 36 -39.65 -9.72 -1.72
CA THR A 36 -40.08 -10.07 -0.35
C THR A 36 -39.10 -11.06 0.27
N GLU A 37 -39.14 -11.20 1.60
CA GLU A 37 -38.27 -12.14 2.30
C GLU A 37 -38.54 -13.60 1.88
N GLU A 38 -39.79 -13.99 1.58
CA GLU A 38 -40.07 -15.33 1.06
C GLU A 38 -39.50 -15.53 -0.35
N GLN A 39 -39.63 -14.54 -1.24
CA GLN A 39 -39.08 -14.60 -2.58
C GLN A 39 -37.55 -14.68 -2.56
N ARG A 40 -36.92 -13.89 -1.69
CA ARG A 40 -35.48 -13.89 -1.47
C ARG A 40 -35.01 -15.26 -0.96
N ASN A 41 -35.67 -15.81 0.05
CA ASN A 41 -35.32 -17.11 0.63
C ASN A 41 -35.51 -18.26 -0.37
N SER A 42 -36.61 -18.24 -1.14
CA SER A 42 -36.83 -19.18 -2.24
C SER A 42 -35.71 -19.11 -3.29
N ARG A 43 -35.35 -17.89 -3.74
CA ARG A 43 -34.26 -17.68 -4.70
C ARG A 43 -32.92 -18.19 -4.16
N LEU A 44 -32.58 -17.89 -2.91
CA LEU A 44 -31.35 -18.36 -2.26
C LEU A 44 -31.33 -19.89 -2.14
N ALA A 45 -32.44 -20.52 -1.78
CA ALA A 45 -32.56 -21.97 -1.71
C ALA A 45 -32.30 -22.64 -3.06
N ILE A 46 -32.90 -22.10 -4.14
CA ILE A 46 -32.67 -22.59 -5.51
C ILE A 46 -31.20 -22.44 -5.92
N MET A 47 -30.57 -21.30 -5.63
CA MET A 47 -29.15 -21.08 -5.93
C MET A 47 -28.24 -22.02 -5.13
N ALA A 48 -28.55 -22.27 -3.85
CA ALA A 48 -27.83 -23.22 -3.01
C ALA A 48 -27.93 -24.64 -3.58
N GLN A 49 -29.15 -25.09 -3.92
CA GLN A 49 -29.39 -26.42 -4.51
C GLN A 49 -28.63 -26.58 -5.83
N ARG A 50 -28.70 -25.60 -6.73
CA ARG A 50 -27.94 -25.60 -7.99
C ARG A 50 -26.42 -25.62 -7.75
N GLY A 51 -25.96 -24.90 -6.72
CA GLY A 51 -24.58 -24.93 -6.27
C GLY A 51 -24.14 -26.32 -5.82
N GLN A 52 -24.97 -27.01 -5.03
CA GLN A 52 -24.67 -28.38 -4.60
C GLN A 52 -24.65 -29.36 -5.77
N ARG A 53 -25.63 -29.28 -6.67
CA ARG A 53 -25.66 -30.12 -7.88
C ARG A 53 -24.37 -29.98 -8.71
N ARG A 54 -23.93 -28.74 -8.98
CA ARG A 54 -22.67 -28.50 -9.71
C ARG A 54 -21.43 -29.03 -9.00
N ARG A 55 -21.43 -29.09 -7.66
CA ARG A 55 -20.30 -29.67 -6.91
C ARG A 55 -20.32 -31.19 -6.93
N ALA A 56 -21.51 -31.80 -6.97
CA ALA A 56 -21.67 -33.25 -7.06
C ALA A 56 -21.33 -33.78 -8.46
N GLU A 57 -21.68 -33.02 -9.51
CA GLU A 57 -21.43 -33.37 -10.92
C GLU A 57 -20.02 -32.99 -11.41
N GLY A 58 -19.23 -32.28 -10.62
CA GLY A 58 -17.92 -31.75 -11.04
C GLY A 58 -16.80 -32.79 -11.00
N THR A 59 -15.80 -32.65 -11.87
CA THR A 59 -14.62 -33.53 -11.89
C THR A 59 -13.63 -33.20 -10.76
N ASP A 60 -12.69 -34.09 -10.50
CA ASP A 60 -11.64 -33.87 -9.49
C ASP A 60 -10.74 -32.68 -9.82
N GLU A 61 -10.46 -32.41 -11.10
CA GLU A 61 -9.70 -31.24 -11.53
C GLU A 61 -10.47 -29.95 -11.25
N GLN A 62 -11.78 -29.93 -11.55
CA GLN A 62 -12.64 -28.78 -11.25
C GLN A 62 -12.74 -28.56 -9.74
N ARG A 63 -12.82 -29.64 -8.96
CA ARG A 63 -12.80 -29.60 -7.49
C ARG A 63 -11.48 -29.02 -6.98
N ASN A 64 -10.35 -29.51 -7.48
CA ASN A 64 -9.02 -29.08 -7.05
C ASN A 64 -8.75 -27.61 -7.43
N SER A 65 -9.11 -27.20 -8.65
CA SER A 65 -9.02 -25.81 -9.11
C SER A 65 -9.84 -24.86 -8.20
N ARG A 66 -11.09 -25.24 -7.87
CA ARG A 66 -11.94 -24.48 -6.94
C ARG A 66 -11.34 -24.37 -5.54
N LEU A 67 -10.75 -25.45 -5.01
CA LEU A 67 -10.10 -25.45 -3.69
C LEU A 67 -8.85 -24.57 -3.69
N SER A 68 -8.04 -24.65 -4.75
CA SER A 68 -6.85 -23.81 -4.93
C SER A 68 -7.21 -22.32 -4.95
N ALA A 69 -8.23 -21.94 -5.74
CA ALA A 69 -8.73 -20.56 -5.78
C ALA A 69 -9.23 -20.06 -4.41
N MET A 70 -9.90 -20.92 -3.63
CA MET A 70 -10.36 -20.58 -2.28
C MET A 70 -9.19 -20.33 -1.32
N VAL A 71 -8.16 -21.17 -1.37
CA VAL A 71 -6.94 -21.00 -0.56
C VAL A 71 -6.20 -19.73 -0.96
N HIS A 72 -6.07 -19.45 -2.26
CA HIS A 72 -5.45 -18.23 -2.76
C HIS A 72 -6.17 -16.99 -2.25
N HIS A 73 -7.49 -16.91 -2.45
CA HIS A 73 -8.29 -15.80 -1.99
C HIS A 73 -8.24 -15.64 -0.45
N ALA A 74 -8.19 -16.74 0.30
CA ALA A 74 -8.01 -16.67 1.75
C ALA A 74 -6.64 -16.10 2.16
N ARG A 75 -5.57 -16.43 1.42
CA ARG A 75 -4.23 -15.86 1.61
C ARG A 75 -4.21 -14.37 1.29
N GLU A 76 -4.75 -13.96 0.15
CA GLU A 76 -4.83 -12.55 -0.25
C GLU A 76 -5.58 -11.70 0.79
N ARG A 77 -6.72 -12.19 1.30
CA ARG A 77 -7.42 -11.46 2.37
C ARG A 77 -6.59 -11.29 3.63
N ARG A 78 -5.80 -12.30 4.01
CA ARG A 78 -4.90 -12.20 5.18
C ARG A 78 -3.81 -11.17 4.93
N LEU A 79 -3.21 -11.17 3.73
CA LEU A 79 -2.20 -10.19 3.34
C LEU A 79 -2.75 -8.76 3.37
N ASN A 80 -3.92 -8.52 2.78
CA ASN A 80 -4.55 -7.19 2.79
C ASN A 80 -4.82 -6.66 4.21
N VAL A 81 -5.19 -7.54 5.15
CA VAL A 81 -5.36 -7.15 6.57
C VAL A 81 -4.03 -6.77 7.20
N ILE A 82 -2.97 -7.57 6.97
CA ILE A 82 -1.63 -7.30 7.49
C ILE A 82 -1.08 -5.99 6.89
N GLU A 83 -1.22 -5.79 5.58
CA GLU A 83 -0.80 -4.57 4.90
C GLU A 83 -1.54 -3.34 5.43
N GLY A 84 -2.86 -3.44 5.63
CA GLY A 84 -3.64 -2.37 6.24
C GLY A 84 -3.20 -2.06 7.67
N GLN A 85 -2.90 -3.08 8.48
CA GLN A 85 -2.38 -2.91 9.83
C GLN A 85 -0.99 -2.26 9.83
N ASN A 86 -0.09 -2.70 8.97
CA ASN A 86 1.24 -2.12 8.82
C ASN A 86 1.16 -0.66 8.37
N HIS A 87 0.27 -0.34 7.42
CA HIS A 87 0.06 1.02 6.97
C HIS A 87 -0.39 1.94 8.12
N HIS A 88 -1.36 1.47 8.92
CA HIS A 88 -1.81 2.21 10.10
C HIS A 88 -0.70 2.38 11.15
N GLN A 89 0.07 1.32 11.46
CA GLN A 89 1.19 1.39 12.41
C GLN A 89 2.29 2.35 11.97
N ILE A 90 2.60 2.37 10.67
CA ILE A 90 3.58 3.31 10.12
C ILE A 90 3.04 4.75 10.23
N GLN A 91 1.78 4.98 9.88
CA GLN A 91 1.16 6.29 10.02
C GLN A 91 1.16 6.78 11.47
N THR A 92 0.79 5.93 12.43
CA THR A 92 0.78 6.28 13.86
C THR A 92 2.19 6.55 14.38
N PHE A 93 3.20 5.81 13.93
CA PHE A 93 4.61 6.08 14.27
C PHE A 93 5.03 7.47 13.80
N TYR A 94 4.78 7.83 12.54
CA TYR A 94 5.16 9.14 12.02
C TYR A 94 4.38 10.29 12.66
N ALA A 95 3.09 10.09 12.96
CA ALA A 95 2.28 11.06 13.70
C ALA A 95 2.73 11.22 15.17
N THR A 96 3.20 10.15 15.83
CA THR A 96 3.74 10.24 17.18
C THR A 96 5.11 10.92 17.19
N ARG A 97 5.95 10.64 16.18
CA ARG A 97 7.27 11.25 16.03
C ARG A 97 7.19 12.78 15.87
N THR A 98 6.24 13.29 15.10
CA THR A 98 6.07 14.74 14.92
C THR A 98 5.65 15.45 16.22
N VAL A 99 4.91 14.77 17.09
CA VAL A 99 4.53 15.28 18.42
C VAL A 99 5.70 15.22 19.40
N LEU A 100 6.45 14.11 19.41
CA LEU A 100 7.54 13.88 20.37
C LEU A 100 8.81 14.67 20.03
N TYR A 101 9.11 14.83 18.74
CA TYR A 101 10.22 15.61 18.22
C TYR A 101 9.67 16.59 17.17
N PRO A 102 9.16 17.76 17.59
CA PRO A 102 8.76 18.80 16.64
C PRO A 102 9.93 19.09 15.71
N ILE A 103 9.64 19.43 14.45
CA ILE A 103 10.66 19.77 13.45
C ILE A 103 11.55 20.86 14.06
N VAL A 104 12.74 20.47 14.50
CA VAL A 104 13.74 21.41 15.00
C VAL A 104 14.08 22.31 13.82
N GLU A 105 14.01 23.62 14.02
CA GLU A 105 14.47 24.56 13.01
C GLU A 105 15.85 24.13 12.55
N LYS A 106 16.04 24.00 11.23
CA LYS A 106 17.36 23.64 10.68
C LYS A 106 18.34 24.72 11.10
N HIS A 107 19.14 24.45 12.13
CA HIS A 107 20.27 25.29 12.47
C HIS A 107 21.35 25.06 11.42
N ASN A 108 21.68 26.12 10.69
CA ASN A 108 22.80 26.08 9.75
C ASN A 108 24.10 26.21 10.56
N CYS A 109 24.79 25.09 10.78
CA CYS A 109 26.07 25.06 11.52
C CYS A 109 27.27 25.58 10.68
N GLY A 110 27.01 26.20 9.51
CA GLY A 110 28.04 26.64 8.57
C GLY A 110 28.67 25.50 7.76
N GLU A 111 29.71 25.81 6.99
CA GLU A 111 30.50 24.82 6.24
C GLU A 111 31.47 24.07 7.17
N MET A 112 31.68 22.78 6.91
CA MET A 112 32.42 21.86 7.78
C MET A 112 33.90 21.81 7.39
N ASP A 113 34.59 22.92 7.61
CA ASP A 113 35.85 23.18 6.94
C ASP A 113 37.07 22.87 7.84
N ASN A 114 36.92 22.86 9.16
CA ASN A 114 38.10 22.82 10.03
C ASN A 114 38.70 21.42 10.10
N LEU A 115 39.84 21.24 9.45
CA LEU A 115 40.57 19.98 9.41
C LEU A 115 41.50 19.81 10.61
N CYS A 116 41.34 18.71 11.33
CA CYS A 116 42.25 18.28 12.38
C CYS A 116 43.47 17.58 11.76
N LEU A 117 44.63 18.26 11.74
CA LEU A 117 45.86 17.74 11.06
C LEU A 117 46.39 16.42 11.60
N LYS A 118 45.94 16.00 12.79
CA LYS A 118 46.40 14.77 13.43
C LYS A 118 45.62 13.53 13.01
N CYS A 119 44.32 13.66 12.76
CA CYS A 119 43.46 12.53 12.40
C CYS A 119 42.70 12.69 11.09
N GLY A 120 42.79 13.87 10.46
CA GLY A 120 42.07 14.19 9.23
C GLY A 120 40.56 14.41 9.41
N GLY A 121 40.06 14.50 10.64
CA GLY A 121 38.64 14.81 10.88
C GLY A 121 38.30 16.26 10.54
N LEU A 122 37.13 16.47 9.91
CA LEU A 122 36.56 17.78 9.62
C LEU A 122 35.54 18.18 10.70
N TYR A 123 35.53 19.45 11.08
CA TYR A 123 34.72 19.99 12.16
C TYR A 123 34.05 21.31 11.76
N PHE A 124 32.84 21.58 12.28
CA PHE A 124 32.17 22.86 12.10
C PHE A 124 32.82 23.95 12.95
N ARG A 125 32.81 25.20 12.50
CA ARG A 125 33.44 26.32 13.26
C ARG A 125 32.90 26.48 14.68
N ASP A 126 31.62 26.18 14.87
CA ASP A 126 30.90 26.40 16.12
C ASP A 126 31.02 25.23 17.12
N GLU A 127 31.74 24.15 16.76
CA GLU A 127 31.98 23.00 17.66
C GLU A 127 33.08 23.25 18.71
N LYS A 128 33.66 24.46 18.71
CA LYS A 128 34.64 24.88 19.73
C LYS A 128 33.95 25.21 21.04
N ASN A 129 34.54 24.79 22.16
CA ASN A 129 34.10 25.26 23.48
C ASN A 129 34.47 26.76 23.70
N THR A 130 34.08 27.33 24.84
CA THR A 130 34.37 28.73 25.22
C THR A 130 35.87 29.07 25.27
N ARG A 131 36.75 28.06 25.24
CA ARG A 131 38.21 28.21 25.20
C ARG A 131 38.78 28.09 23.79
N GLY A 132 37.94 27.95 22.77
CA GLY A 132 38.33 27.80 21.37
C GLY A 132 38.82 26.39 20.99
N ILE A 133 38.53 25.37 21.80
CA ILE A 133 39.06 24.01 21.70
C ILE A 133 37.94 23.03 21.32
N TYR A 134 38.18 22.10 20.39
CA TYR A 134 37.16 21.14 19.94
C TYR A 134 37.12 19.92 20.84
N THR A 135 36.09 19.77 21.67
CA THR A 135 36.08 18.77 22.75
C THR A 135 36.23 17.30 22.33
N HIS A 136 36.05 16.97 21.04
CA HIS A 136 36.00 15.59 20.53
C HIS A 136 37.12 15.19 19.53
N CYS A 137 38.16 16.01 19.25
CA CYS A 137 39.31 15.58 18.42
C CYS A 137 40.44 14.91 19.24
N CYS A 138 41.33 14.18 18.55
CA CYS A 138 42.38 13.22 18.97
C CYS A 138 43.46 13.68 19.99
N HIS A 139 43.19 14.66 20.84
CA HIS A 139 44.02 14.99 22.00
C HIS A 139 43.28 15.82 23.05
N ASN A 140 42.13 15.34 23.54
CA ASN A 140 41.22 16.09 24.43
C ASN A 140 40.88 17.50 23.89
N GLY A 141 40.86 17.60 22.56
CA GLY A 141 40.47 18.78 21.82
C GLY A 141 41.50 19.79 21.39
N ASN A 142 42.79 19.55 21.63
CA ASN A 142 43.85 20.39 21.07
C ASN A 142 43.99 20.15 19.55
N ILE A 143 43.18 20.85 18.76
CA ILE A 143 43.31 20.90 17.30
C ILE A 143 44.35 21.97 16.93
N ILE A 144 45.35 21.58 16.14
CA ILE A 144 46.21 22.52 15.41
C ILE A 144 45.52 22.74 14.06
N GLU A 145 44.82 23.87 13.92
CA GLU A 145 44.07 24.22 12.70
C GLU A 145 45.02 24.68 11.59
N GLN A 146 44.76 24.30 10.34
CA GLN A 146 45.26 25.07 9.20
C GLN A 146 44.34 26.28 9.02
N GLN A 147 44.88 27.50 9.18
CA GLN A 147 44.21 28.67 8.61
C GLN A 147 44.11 28.46 7.11
N PHE A 148 42.89 28.41 6.60
CA PHE A 148 42.56 27.89 5.28
C PHE A 148 43.47 28.39 4.15
N ILE A 149 43.90 27.41 3.36
CA ILE A 149 44.28 27.56 1.96
C ILE A 149 43.13 28.29 1.25
N GLN A 150 43.42 29.48 0.73
CA GLN A 150 42.55 30.16 -0.23
C GLN A 150 42.41 29.26 -1.46
N TRP A 151 41.29 28.56 -1.60
CA TRP A 151 40.89 27.99 -2.87
C TRP A 151 40.43 29.15 -3.76
N LYS A 152 41.21 29.46 -4.80
CA LYS A 152 40.75 30.23 -5.96
C LYS A 152 39.83 29.40 -6.82
#